data_AF-A0A9Q4BRL7-F1
#
_entry.id   AF-A0A9Q4BRL7-F1
#
_cell.length_a   1.000
_cell.length_b   1.000
_cell.length_c   1.000
_cell.angle_alpha   90.00
_cell.angle_beta   90.00
_cell.angle_gamma   90.00
#
_symmetry.space_group_name_H-M   'P 1'
#
loop_
_entity.id
_entity.type
_entity.pdbx_description
1 polymer ?
#
loop_
_entity_poly.entity_id
_entity_poly.type
_entity_poly.pdbx_seq_one_letter_code
_entity_poly.pdbx_strand_id
1 'polypeptide(L)'
;MKAFKMKTRFYCLSIFLASFSFLSFTGCSDSSTEANDSIPVKPVVKVSNMNYSQDSFNDFFPDTVSLKNIASAYSGNNYSEEVKKALNDYMRQQASILGEDSKTFDRIISLSGSSLTGEYVLPTYAERAKYNGQDAWIFQITYGLGSPTLGHFKCFVFGLEKLDTLHYVSCK
;
A
#
# COMPACT_ATOMS: atom_id res chain seq x y z
N MET A 1 18.66 0.73 83.87
CA MET A 1 17.90 1.54 84.84
C MET A 1 16.75 2.20 84.09
N LYS A 2 15.52 1.98 84.57
CA LYS A 2 14.21 2.59 84.24
C LYS A 2 14.10 3.56 83.05
N ALA A 3 13.27 3.21 82.06
CA ALA A 3 11.96 3.86 81.76
C ALA A 3 12.08 4.79 80.53
N PHE A 4 11.05 5.25 79.81
CA PHE A 4 9.64 5.46 80.11
C PHE A 4 8.86 5.53 78.78
N LYS A 5 7.57 5.23 78.91
CA LYS A 5 6.47 5.13 77.95
C LYS A 5 6.02 6.51 77.46
N MET A 6 5.64 6.71 76.19
CA MET A 6 4.42 7.48 75.88
C MET A 6 3.88 7.31 74.46
N LYS A 7 2.58 7.00 74.41
CA LYS A 7 1.66 7.16 73.28
C LYS A 7 1.56 8.65 72.89
N THR A 8 1.14 8.96 71.66
CA THR A 8 -0.23 9.46 71.36
C THR A 8 -0.39 9.74 69.84
N ARG A 9 -1.62 9.50 69.38
CA ARG A 9 -2.18 9.57 68.02
C ARG A 9 -2.25 11.00 67.48
N PHE A 10 -2.36 11.20 66.16
CA PHE A 10 -3.62 11.61 65.49
C PHE A 10 -3.49 12.04 64.00
N TYR A 11 -4.54 11.67 63.24
CA TYR A 11 -5.19 12.29 62.07
C TYR A 11 -4.68 12.16 60.62
N CYS A 12 -5.70 12.03 59.75
CA CYS A 12 -5.77 12.17 58.29
C CYS A 12 -5.10 11.05 57.48
N LEU A 13 -5.69 10.51 56.42
CA LEU A 13 -6.45 11.21 55.40
C LEU A 13 -7.33 10.18 54.66
N SER A 14 -8.61 10.47 54.53
CA SER A 14 -9.53 9.74 53.66
C SER A 14 -9.16 10.00 52.20
N ILE A 15 -8.88 8.95 51.42
CA ILE A 15 -8.82 9.04 49.96
C ILE A 15 -9.69 7.95 49.36
N PHE A 16 -10.76 8.41 48.72
CA PHE A 16 -11.58 7.70 47.75
C PHE A 16 -10.69 7.09 46.65
N LEU A 17 -10.88 5.81 46.32
CA LEU A 17 -10.55 5.34 44.99
C LEU A 17 -11.70 4.52 44.39
N ALA A 18 -12.10 5.03 43.24
CA ALA A 18 -13.24 4.71 42.42
C ALA A 18 -13.34 3.25 41.99
N SER A 19 -14.58 2.75 41.98
CA SER A 19 -15.00 1.54 41.30
C SER A 19 -14.71 1.65 39.80
N PHE A 20 -13.82 0.80 39.30
CA PHE A 20 -13.50 0.69 37.87
C PHE A 20 -14.55 -0.22 37.21
N SER A 21 -15.61 0.37 36.66
CA SER A 21 -16.57 -0.34 35.82
C SER A 21 -15.92 -0.72 34.49
N PHE A 22 -15.64 -2.01 34.32
CA PHE A 22 -15.27 -2.64 33.07
C PHE A 22 -16.49 -2.61 32.12
N LEU A 23 -16.59 -1.56 31.30
CA LEU A 23 -17.50 -1.53 30.16
C LEU A 23 -16.74 -2.00 28.92
N SER A 24 -16.87 -3.28 28.63
CA SER A 24 -16.54 -3.87 27.34
C SER A 24 -17.49 -3.29 26.28
N PHE A 25 -17.07 -2.24 25.59
CA PHE A 25 -17.63 -1.91 24.28
C PHE A 25 -16.71 -2.52 23.21
N THR A 26 -17.04 -3.75 22.84
CA THR A 26 -16.71 -4.32 21.55
C THR A 26 -17.46 -3.52 20.48
N GLY A 27 -16.94 -2.34 20.14
CA GLY A 27 -17.29 -1.64 18.93
C GLY A 27 -16.51 -2.27 17.79
N CYS A 28 -17.10 -3.28 17.15
CA CYS A 28 -16.66 -3.75 15.85
C CYS A 28 -16.59 -2.53 14.93
N SER A 29 -15.39 -2.17 14.51
CA SER A 29 -15.24 -1.33 13.33
C SER A 29 -15.66 -2.22 12.17
N ASP A 30 -16.90 -2.07 11.71
CA ASP A 30 -17.30 -2.63 10.42
C ASP A 30 -16.43 -1.97 9.35
N SER A 31 -15.26 -2.57 9.09
CA SER A 31 -14.53 -2.32 7.86
C SER A 31 -15.29 -3.06 6.77
N SER A 32 -16.40 -2.48 6.33
CA SER A 32 -17.10 -2.90 5.12
C SER A 32 -16.11 -2.79 3.96
N THR A 33 -15.44 -3.91 3.70
CA THR A 33 -14.49 -4.06 2.61
C THR A 33 -15.31 -4.41 1.37
N GLU A 34 -16.20 -3.50 0.97
CA GLU A 34 -16.90 -3.65 -0.31
C GLU A 34 -15.88 -3.39 -1.42
N ALA A 35 -15.84 -4.32 -2.39
CA ALA A 35 -15.07 -4.13 -3.60
C ALA A 35 -15.53 -2.82 -4.24
N ASN A 36 -14.57 -1.95 -4.55
CA ASN A 36 -14.88 -0.68 -5.20
C ASN A 36 -15.39 -0.94 -6.62
N ASP A 37 -16.70 -1.15 -6.77
CA ASP A 37 -17.39 -1.40 -8.05
C ASP A 37 -17.39 -0.17 -8.98
N SER A 38 -16.78 0.94 -8.56
CA SER A 38 -16.68 2.17 -9.36
C SER A 38 -15.59 2.13 -10.45
N ILE A 39 -14.68 1.15 -10.45
CA ILE A 39 -13.61 1.04 -11.47
C ILE A 39 -13.88 -0.09 -12.47
N PRO A 40 -14.35 0.22 -13.71
CA PRO A 40 -14.70 -0.79 -14.71
C PRO A 40 -13.49 -1.56 -15.26
N VAL A 41 -12.31 -0.91 -15.31
CA VAL A 41 -11.06 -1.54 -15.74
C VAL A 41 -10.07 -1.53 -14.59
N LYS A 42 -9.59 -2.72 -14.22
CA LYS A 42 -8.78 -2.94 -13.02
C LYS A 42 -7.34 -3.23 -13.39
N PRO A 43 -6.35 -2.74 -12.62
CA PRO A 43 -4.96 -3.11 -12.77
C PRO A 43 -4.78 -4.58 -12.38
N VAL A 44 -3.73 -5.23 -12.88
CA VAL A 44 -3.42 -6.61 -12.51
C VAL A 44 -2.65 -6.62 -11.21
N VAL A 45 -3.04 -7.47 -10.26
CA VAL A 45 -2.26 -7.78 -9.06
C VAL A 45 -2.20 -9.29 -8.89
N LYS A 46 -0.99 -9.85 -8.79
CA LYS A 46 -0.81 -11.30 -8.63
C LYS A 46 0.46 -11.66 -7.86
N VAL A 47 0.52 -12.92 -7.44
CA VAL A 47 1.74 -13.58 -6.92
C VAL A 47 2.15 -14.65 -7.92
N SER A 48 3.44 -14.80 -8.16
CA SER A 48 3.98 -15.87 -9.00
C SER A 48 5.26 -16.47 -8.42
N ASN A 49 5.61 -17.66 -8.90
CA ASN A 49 6.89 -18.31 -8.60
C ASN A 49 7.99 -17.93 -9.61
N MET A 50 7.77 -16.90 -10.42
CA MET A 50 8.75 -16.46 -11.41
C MET A 50 9.99 -15.90 -10.72
N ASN A 51 11.16 -16.17 -11.30
CA ASN A 51 12.41 -15.55 -10.91
C ASN A 51 13.00 -14.83 -12.12
N TYR A 52 12.79 -13.51 -12.17
CA TYR A 52 13.24 -12.70 -13.27
C TYR A 52 14.73 -12.38 -13.13
N SER A 53 15.47 -12.49 -14.22
CA SER A 53 16.76 -11.84 -14.38
C SER A 53 16.52 -10.43 -14.95
N GLN A 54 17.59 -9.65 -15.08
CA GLN A 54 17.50 -8.38 -15.80
C GLN A 54 17.02 -8.56 -17.24
N ASP A 55 17.55 -9.56 -17.95
CA ASP A 55 17.19 -9.83 -19.34
C ASP A 55 15.72 -10.25 -19.47
N SER A 56 15.28 -11.23 -18.68
CA SER A 56 13.88 -11.67 -18.75
C SER A 56 12.91 -10.60 -18.27
N PHE A 57 13.29 -9.77 -17.29
CA PHE A 57 12.48 -8.60 -16.93
C PHE A 57 12.28 -7.67 -18.14
N ASN A 58 13.34 -7.37 -18.89
CA ASN A 58 13.24 -6.49 -20.05
C ASN A 58 12.43 -7.13 -21.21
N ASP A 59 12.40 -8.46 -21.29
CA ASP A 59 11.61 -9.19 -22.29
C ASP A 59 10.11 -9.22 -21.95
N PHE A 60 9.77 -9.28 -20.65
CA PHE A 60 8.38 -9.39 -20.19
C PHE A 60 7.72 -8.04 -19.83
N PHE A 61 8.52 -7.02 -19.48
CA PHE A 61 8.01 -5.73 -19.01
C PHE A 61 8.30 -4.60 -20.01
N PRO A 62 7.31 -3.73 -20.29
CA PRO A 62 6.02 -3.63 -19.61
C PRO A 62 5.03 -4.74 -19.99
N ASP A 63 4.14 -5.09 -19.05
CA ASP A 63 2.94 -5.85 -19.37
C ASP A 63 2.04 -4.98 -20.25
N THR A 64 2.15 -5.18 -21.56
CA THR A 64 1.53 -4.30 -22.56
C THR A 64 0.00 -4.40 -22.56
N VAL A 65 -0.56 -5.52 -22.09
CA VAL A 65 -2.01 -5.72 -22.01
C VAL A 65 -2.59 -4.83 -20.92
N SER A 66 -2.06 -4.91 -19.70
CA SER A 66 -2.52 -4.09 -18.57
C SER A 66 -2.28 -2.61 -18.85
N LEU A 67 -1.13 -2.27 -19.46
CA LEU A 67 -0.81 -0.91 -19.87
C LEU A 67 -1.89 -0.34 -20.80
N LYS A 68 -2.20 -1.04 -21.90
CA LYS A 68 -3.18 -0.60 -22.90
C LYS A 68 -4.58 -0.52 -22.33
N ASN A 69 -4.98 -1.49 -21.50
CA ASN A 69 -6.32 -1.52 -20.90
C ASN A 69 -6.56 -0.28 -20.02
N ILE A 70 -5.64 0.01 -19.10
CA ILE A 70 -5.76 1.17 -18.21
C ILE A 70 -5.63 2.49 -18.97
N ALA A 71 -4.64 2.60 -19.86
CA ALA A 71 -4.45 3.82 -20.65
C ALA A 71 -5.67 4.14 -21.52
N SER A 72 -6.28 3.13 -22.16
CA SER A 72 -7.46 3.34 -23.01
C SER A 72 -8.71 3.70 -22.20
N ALA A 73 -8.88 3.14 -21.00
CA ALA A 73 -10.04 3.39 -20.17
C ALA A 73 -10.04 4.79 -19.56
N TYR A 74 -8.86 5.28 -19.16
CA TYR A 74 -8.73 6.43 -18.26
C TYR A 74 -7.89 7.59 -18.81
N SER A 75 -7.61 7.63 -20.11
CA SER A 75 -6.97 8.80 -20.73
C SER A 75 -7.94 9.96 -20.95
N GLY A 76 -7.40 11.16 -21.14
CA GLY A 76 -8.15 12.36 -21.49
C GLY A 76 -9.13 12.75 -20.40
N ASN A 77 -10.41 12.91 -20.77
CA ASN A 77 -11.47 13.34 -19.86
C ASN A 77 -11.87 12.29 -18.81
N ASN A 78 -11.40 11.04 -18.97
CA ASN A 78 -11.69 9.97 -18.02
C ASN A 78 -10.63 9.86 -16.90
N TYR A 79 -9.54 10.61 -17.01
CA TYR A 79 -8.56 10.71 -15.95
C TYR A 79 -9.11 11.60 -14.82
N SER A 80 -8.96 11.15 -13.58
CA SER A 80 -9.12 12.00 -12.41
C SER A 80 -8.26 11.51 -11.24
N GLU A 81 -8.04 12.36 -10.24
CA GLU A 81 -7.32 11.96 -9.02
C GLU A 81 -8.12 10.93 -8.21
N GLU A 82 -9.45 10.95 -8.30
CA GLU A 82 -10.33 9.96 -7.69
C GLU A 82 -10.15 8.59 -8.36
N VAL A 83 -10.03 8.55 -9.70
CA VAL A 83 -9.71 7.32 -10.44
C VAL A 83 -8.35 6.79 -10.02
N LYS A 84 -7.31 7.63 -10.01
CA LYS A 84 -5.97 7.26 -9.53
C LYS A 84 -6.03 6.65 -8.13
N LYS A 85 -6.71 7.33 -7.20
CA LYS A 85 -6.88 6.85 -5.83
C LYS A 85 -7.60 5.50 -5.79
N ALA A 86 -8.69 5.36 -6.54
CA ALA A 86 -9.47 4.13 -6.60
C ALA A 86 -8.64 2.94 -7.14
N LEU A 87 -7.81 3.14 -8.17
CA LEU A 87 -6.93 2.10 -8.70
C LEU A 87 -5.83 1.70 -7.70
N ASN A 88 -5.21 2.68 -7.02
CA ASN A 88 -4.23 2.42 -5.96
C ASN A 88 -4.86 1.64 -4.78
N ASP A 89 -6.05 2.05 -4.35
CA ASP A 89 -6.81 1.38 -3.28
C ASP A 89 -7.17 -0.05 -3.67
N TYR A 90 -7.62 -0.26 -4.90
CA TYR A 90 -7.88 -1.59 -5.43
C TYR A 90 -6.63 -2.48 -5.38
N MET A 91 -5.47 -1.98 -5.83
CA MET A 91 -4.26 -2.81 -5.83
C MET A 91 -3.82 -3.19 -4.42
N ARG A 92 -3.90 -2.26 -3.48
CA ARG A 92 -3.63 -2.51 -2.06
C ARG A 92 -4.56 -3.58 -1.50
N GLN A 93 -5.85 -3.50 -1.81
CA GLN A 93 -6.84 -4.50 -1.40
C GLN A 93 -6.51 -5.88 -1.99
N GLN A 94 -6.18 -5.95 -3.28
CA GLN A 94 -5.80 -7.22 -3.92
C GLN A 94 -4.51 -7.80 -3.33
N ALA A 95 -3.50 -6.98 -3.06
CA ALA A 95 -2.28 -7.43 -2.39
C ALA A 95 -2.61 -8.03 -1.00
N SER A 96 -3.47 -7.36 -0.23
CA SER A 96 -3.92 -7.86 1.07
C SER A 96 -4.72 -9.18 0.96
N ILE A 97 -5.56 -9.34 -0.06
CA ILE A 97 -6.29 -10.59 -0.34
C ILE A 97 -5.33 -11.73 -0.65
N LEU A 98 -4.21 -11.41 -1.31
CA LEU A 98 -3.14 -12.37 -1.62
C LEU A 98 -2.24 -12.68 -0.41
N GLY A 99 -2.53 -12.12 0.76
CA GLY A 99 -1.78 -12.34 2.00
C GLY A 99 -0.54 -11.46 2.15
N GLU A 100 -0.37 -10.44 1.31
CA GLU A 100 0.77 -9.52 1.35
C GLU A 100 0.51 -8.37 2.33
N ASP A 101 1.58 -7.83 2.93
CA ASP A 101 1.48 -6.73 3.89
C ASP A 101 1.05 -5.42 3.20
N SER A 102 -0.12 -4.92 3.59
CA SER A 102 -0.70 -3.70 3.01
C SER A 102 0.16 -2.46 3.26
N LYS A 103 0.87 -2.38 4.38
CA LYS A 103 1.77 -1.24 4.68
C LYS A 103 2.97 -1.21 3.74
N THR A 104 3.55 -2.37 3.49
CA THR A 104 4.64 -2.54 2.51
C THR A 104 4.16 -2.17 1.12
N PHE A 105 2.96 -2.60 0.73
CA PHE A 105 2.38 -2.26 -0.56
C PHE A 105 2.08 -0.76 -0.71
N ASP A 106 1.59 -0.10 0.34
CA ASP A 106 1.39 1.36 0.35
C ASP A 106 2.69 2.12 0.14
N ARG A 107 3.81 1.62 0.71
CA ARG A 107 5.13 2.19 0.46
C ARG A 107 5.55 2.01 -0.99
N ILE A 108 5.25 0.88 -1.63
CA ILE A 108 5.53 0.66 -3.06
C ILE A 108 4.74 1.64 -3.94
N ILE A 109 3.45 1.82 -3.65
CA ILE A 109 2.61 2.82 -4.35
C ILE A 109 3.24 4.21 -4.24
N SER A 110 3.68 4.59 -3.04
CA SER A 110 4.33 5.88 -2.80
C SER A 110 5.67 6.01 -3.54
N LEU A 111 6.55 5.01 -3.44
CA LEU A 111 7.88 5.01 -4.08
C LEU A 111 7.83 5.01 -5.60
N SER A 112 6.81 4.39 -6.20
CA SER A 112 6.58 4.42 -7.65
C SER A 112 6.14 5.79 -8.19
N GLY A 113 5.73 6.69 -7.29
CA GLY A 113 5.11 7.98 -7.63
C GLY A 113 3.62 7.87 -7.99
N SER A 114 3.02 6.68 -7.94
CA SER A 114 1.61 6.44 -8.31
C SER A 114 0.60 7.22 -7.44
N SER A 115 0.99 7.64 -6.25
CA SER A 115 0.15 8.47 -5.36
C SER A 115 0.44 9.96 -5.42
N LEU A 116 1.36 10.42 -6.28
CA LEU A 116 1.68 11.85 -6.39
C LEU A 116 0.50 12.61 -6.99
N THR A 117 0.07 13.67 -6.31
CA THR A 117 -1.02 14.53 -6.75
C THR A 117 -0.54 15.46 -7.86
N GLY A 118 -1.42 15.78 -8.81
CA GLY A 118 -1.12 16.69 -9.93
C GLY A 118 -0.31 16.07 -11.07
N GLU A 119 0.23 14.87 -10.89
CA GLU A 119 0.90 14.09 -11.93
C GLU A 119 -0.09 13.18 -12.66
N TYR A 120 -0.07 13.14 -13.98
CA TYR A 120 -0.93 12.24 -14.77
C TYR A 120 -0.36 10.82 -14.77
N VAL A 121 -0.56 10.08 -13.68
CA VAL A 121 -0.03 8.73 -13.47
C VAL A 121 -1.13 7.80 -12.98
N LEU A 122 -1.19 6.58 -13.51
CA LEU A 122 -2.08 5.53 -13.01
C LEU A 122 -1.30 4.22 -12.87
N PRO A 123 -1.57 3.41 -11.83
CA PRO A 123 -0.97 2.10 -11.72
C PRO A 123 -1.67 1.12 -12.67
N THR A 124 -0.92 0.15 -13.18
CA THR A 124 -1.42 -0.78 -14.20
C THR A 124 -1.20 -2.24 -13.85
N TYR A 125 -0.11 -2.54 -13.16
CA TYR A 125 0.30 -3.91 -12.87
C TYR A 125 1.15 -3.96 -11.60
N ALA A 126 0.94 -4.99 -10.79
CA ALA A 126 1.84 -5.40 -9.74
C ALA A 126 1.95 -6.93 -9.68
N GLU A 127 3.18 -7.42 -9.50
CA GLU A 127 3.44 -8.84 -9.31
C GLU A 127 4.45 -9.06 -8.18
N ARG A 128 4.06 -9.89 -7.22
CA ARG A 128 4.98 -10.45 -6.24
C ARG A 128 5.70 -11.64 -6.87
N ALA A 129 7.02 -11.53 -7.02
CA ALA A 129 7.85 -12.56 -7.63
C ALA A 129 9.27 -12.50 -7.05
N LYS A 130 10.21 -13.24 -7.65
CA LYS A 130 11.64 -13.09 -7.38
C LYS A 130 12.32 -12.30 -8.49
N TYR A 131 13.34 -11.54 -8.12
CA TYR A 131 14.28 -10.90 -9.03
C TYR A 131 15.70 -11.27 -8.61
N ASN A 132 16.44 -11.95 -9.48
CA ASN A 132 17.76 -12.52 -9.18
C ASN A 132 17.79 -13.33 -7.87
N GLY A 133 16.73 -14.09 -7.61
CA GLY A 133 16.57 -14.92 -6.42
C GLY A 133 16.07 -14.19 -5.16
N GLN A 134 16.03 -12.86 -5.17
CA GLN A 134 15.53 -12.03 -4.07
C GLN A 134 14.02 -11.79 -4.21
N ASP A 135 13.31 -11.79 -3.09
CA ASP A 135 11.90 -11.44 -3.03
C ASP A 135 11.66 -9.97 -3.40
N ALA A 136 10.77 -9.74 -4.38
CA ALA A 136 10.47 -8.43 -4.89
C ALA A 136 9.01 -8.23 -5.28
N TRP A 137 8.61 -6.96 -5.34
CA TRP A 137 7.45 -6.51 -6.10
C TRP A 137 7.89 -5.89 -7.41
N ILE A 138 7.33 -6.38 -8.50
CA ILE A 138 7.36 -5.71 -9.79
C ILE A 138 6.15 -4.80 -9.85
N PHE A 139 6.36 -3.52 -10.17
CA PHE A 139 5.29 -2.52 -10.18
C PHE A 139 5.36 -1.70 -11.46
N GLN A 140 4.23 -1.50 -12.13
CA GLN A 140 4.14 -0.76 -13.37
C GLN A 140 3.10 0.35 -13.29
N ILE A 141 3.49 1.52 -13.77
CA ILE A 141 2.61 2.66 -13.95
C ILE A 141 2.58 3.08 -15.42
N THR A 142 1.46 3.66 -15.83
CA THR A 142 1.34 4.45 -17.06
C THR A 142 1.28 5.92 -16.69
N TYR A 143 1.83 6.80 -17.53
CA TYR A 143 1.77 8.23 -17.32
C TYR A 143 1.63 9.03 -18.62
N GLY A 144 1.23 10.30 -18.46
CA GLY A 144 1.20 11.31 -19.51
C GLY A 144 2.18 12.46 -19.22
N LEU A 145 2.62 13.15 -20.27
CA LEU A 145 3.56 14.27 -20.17
C LEU A 145 2.79 15.60 -20.19
N GLY A 146 2.52 16.15 -19.00
CA GLY A 146 1.83 17.44 -18.85
C GLY A 146 0.35 17.45 -19.28
N SER A 147 -0.19 16.31 -19.69
CA SER A 147 -1.61 16.11 -20.01
C SER A 147 -2.04 14.68 -19.65
N PRO A 148 -3.34 14.40 -19.44
CA PRO A 148 -3.86 13.06 -19.15
C PRO A 148 -3.85 12.12 -20.36
N THR A 149 -2.94 12.32 -21.32
CA THR A 149 -2.72 11.41 -22.45
C THR A 149 -1.77 10.31 -21.99
N LEU A 150 -2.33 9.19 -21.52
CA LEU A 150 -1.54 8.10 -20.95
C LEU A 150 -0.97 7.23 -22.09
N GLY A 151 0.33 6.93 -22.02
CA GLY A 151 0.99 6.09 -23.03
C GLY A 151 2.46 5.84 -22.77
N HIS A 152 3.07 6.62 -21.88
CA HIS A 152 4.40 6.33 -21.34
C HIS A 152 4.30 5.37 -20.15
N PHE A 153 5.38 4.65 -19.87
CA PHE A 153 5.40 3.69 -18.76
C PHE A 153 6.67 3.76 -17.94
N LYS A 154 6.56 3.34 -16.68
CA LYS A 154 7.69 2.99 -15.82
C LYS A 154 7.41 1.64 -15.17
N CYS A 155 8.41 0.79 -15.14
CA CYS A 155 8.40 -0.50 -14.49
C CYS A 155 9.52 -0.50 -13.43
N PHE A 156 9.18 -0.88 -12.22
CA PHE A 156 10.05 -0.91 -11.07
C PHE A 156 10.15 -2.33 -10.53
N VAL A 157 11.32 -2.69 -10.02
CA VAL A 157 11.49 -3.86 -9.15
C VAL A 157 11.88 -3.37 -7.77
N PHE A 158 11.02 -3.56 -6.79
CA PHE A 158 11.27 -3.19 -5.39
C PHE A 158 11.64 -4.42 -4.57
N GLY A 159 12.85 -4.46 -4.02
CA GLY A 159 13.28 -5.56 -3.15
C GLY A 159 12.57 -5.50 -1.81
N LEU A 160 12.01 -6.61 -1.32
CA LEU A 160 11.16 -6.56 -0.12
C LEU A 160 11.89 -6.40 1.21
N GLU A 161 13.17 -6.76 1.27
CA GLU A 161 13.96 -6.63 2.50
C GLU A 161 14.19 -5.16 2.87
N LYS A 162 14.47 -4.31 1.88
CA LYS A 162 14.88 -2.90 2.08
C LYS A 162 13.96 -1.89 1.42
N LEU A 163 13.07 -2.34 0.52
CA LEU A 163 12.27 -1.51 -0.37
C LEU A 163 13.10 -0.55 -1.23
N ASP A 164 14.31 -0.99 -1.59
CA ASP A 164 15.14 -0.36 -2.60
C ASP A 164 14.69 -0.76 -4.02
N THR A 165 14.99 0.09 -4.98
CA THR A 165 14.75 -0.22 -6.41
C THR A 165 15.90 -1.05 -6.92
N LEU A 166 15.66 -2.34 -7.16
CA LEU A 166 16.65 -3.30 -7.68
C LEU A 166 16.85 -3.15 -9.19
N HIS A 167 15.80 -2.74 -9.91
CA HIS A 167 15.83 -2.50 -11.34
C HIS A 167 14.71 -1.55 -11.77
N TYR A 168 14.94 -0.83 -12.86
CA TYR A 168 14.03 0.18 -13.38
C TYR A 168 14.11 0.24 -14.91
N VAL A 169 12.96 0.29 -15.56
CA VAL A 169 12.84 0.51 -17.00
C VAL A 169 11.72 1.52 -17.26
N SER A 170 11.92 2.40 -18.24
CA SER A 170 10.86 3.25 -18.77
C SER A 170 10.90 3.25 -20.29
N CYS A 171 9.83 3.75 -20.92
CA CYS A 171 9.90 4.11 -22.33
C CYS A 171 11.02 5.14 -22.56
N LYS A 172 11.67 5.06 -23.72
CA LYS A 172 12.67 6.03 -24.17
C LYS A 172 12.03 7.31 -24.67
#